data_AF-A0A3C2DES3-F1
#
_entry.id   AF-A0A3C2DES3-F1
#
_cell.length_a   1.000
_cell.length_b   1.000
_cell.length_c   1.000
_cell.angle_alpha   90.00
_cell.angle_beta   90.00
_cell.angle_gamma   90.00
#
_symmetry.space_group_name_H-M   'P 1'
#
loop_
_entity.id
_entity.type
_entity.pdbx_description
1 polymer ?
#
loop_
_entity_poly.entity_id
_entity_poly.type
_entity_poly.pdbx_seq_one_letter_code
_entity_poly.pdbx_strand_id
1 'polypeptide(L)'
;MLYRLWYYSRETFVSLWRNLSLTMAAILTVAISLSLVGSSLLIREGAARATAQFQEGVEFIVFMRADATLEQDTAIRTVLDTSPAITRYTYVDKEAAYVEFQQLF
;
A
#
# COMPACT_ATOMS: atom_id res chain seq x y z
N MET A 1 -4.08 11.67 48.91
CA MET A 1 -4.39 10.77 47.77
C MET A 1 -3.14 10.39 46.99
N LEU A 2 -2.28 11.33 46.57
CA LEU A 2 -0.98 11.05 45.91
C LEU A 2 -0.04 10.12 46.71
N TYR A 3 0.09 10.33 48.03
CA TYR A 3 0.95 9.49 48.87
C TYR A 3 0.55 8.01 48.89
N ARG A 4 -0.76 7.73 48.82
CA ARG A 4 -1.27 6.35 48.76
C ARG A 4 -0.98 5.72 47.40
N LEU A 5 -1.20 6.45 46.31
CA LEU A 5 -0.84 6.02 44.95
C LEU A 5 0.65 5.70 44.83
N TRP A 6 1.51 6.59 45.32
CA TRP A 6 2.96 6.37 45.33
C TRP A 6 3.35 5.15 46.16
N TYR A 7 2.72 4.96 47.32
CA TYR A 7 2.94 3.79 48.16
C TYR A 7 2.57 2.49 47.42
N TYR A 8 1.38 2.41 46.83
CA TYR A 8 0.94 1.22 46.09
C TYR A 8 1.82 0.94 44.87
N SER A 9 2.19 1.95 44.08
CA SER A 9 3.09 1.77 42.93
C SER A 9 4.48 1.27 43.36
N ARG A 10 5.03 1.80 44.46
CA ARG A 10 6.31 1.35 45.01
C ARG A 10 6.23 -0.10 45.51
N GLU A 11 5.17 -0.45 46.22
CA GLU A 11 4.93 -1.82 46.71
C GLU A 11 4.79 -2.81 45.54
N THR A 12 4.05 -2.44 44.49
CA THR A 12 3.93 -3.24 43.26
C THR A 12 5.28 -3.44 42.60
N PHE A 13 6.08 -2.38 42.43
CA PHE A 13 7.40 -2.48 41.78
C PHE A 13 8.36 -3.39 42.55
N VAL A 14 8.36 -3.30 43.89
CA VAL A 14 9.16 -4.18 44.75
C VAL A 14 8.68 -5.64 44.64
N SER A 15 7.36 -5.87 44.55
CA SER A 15 6.78 -7.20 44.34
C SER A 15 7.17 -7.81 42.98
N LEU A 16 7.15 -6.99 41.91
CA LEU A 16 7.58 -7.41 40.57
C LEU A 16 9.08 -7.72 40.52
N TRP A 17 9.93 -6.91 41.18
CA TRP A 17 11.37 -7.15 41.25
C TRP A 17 11.71 -8.45 41.99
N ARG A 18 10.95 -8.80 43.04
CA ARG A 18 11.14 -10.05 43.78
C ARG A 18 10.73 -11.31 43.01
N ASN A 19 9.78 -11.21 42.09
CA ASN A 19 9.27 -12.33 41.30
C ASN A 19 9.49 -12.12 39.80
N LEU A 20 10.70 -11.67 39.44
CA LEU A 20 11.04 -11.20 38.10
C LEU A 20 10.73 -12.24 37.02
N SER A 21 10.98 -13.53 37.27
CA SER A 21 10.78 -14.61 36.30
C SER A 21 9.31 -14.76 35.89
N LEU A 22 8.38 -14.77 36.84
CA LEU A 22 6.94 -14.92 36.57
C LEU A 22 6.37 -13.64 35.94
N THR A 23 6.79 -12.47 36.42
CA THR A 23 6.42 -11.19 35.83
C THR A 23 6.91 -11.06 34.39
N MET A 24 8.15 -11.46 34.10
CA MET A 24 8.68 -11.46 32.74
C MET A 24 7.90 -12.39 31.82
N ALA A 25 7.55 -13.59 32.29
CA ALA A 25 6.74 -14.53 31.51
C ALA A 25 5.35 -13.96 31.18
N ALA A 26 4.71 -13.28 32.14
CA ALA A 26 3.44 -12.61 31.93
C ALA A 26 3.57 -11.43 30.93
N ILE A 27 4.58 -10.58 31.09
CA ILE A 27 4.84 -9.45 30.18
C ILE A 27 5.11 -9.95 28.76
N LEU A 28 5.92 -11.00 28.61
CA LEU A 28 6.27 -11.57 27.31
C LEU A 28 5.04 -12.15 26.61
N THR A 29 4.16 -12.83 27.35
CA THR A 29 2.87 -13.30 26.82
C THR A 29 2.03 -12.15 26.28
N VAL A 30 1.86 -11.09 27.07
CA VAL A 30 1.10 -9.89 26.65
C VAL A 30 1.75 -9.21 25.45
N ALA A 31 3.08 -9.09 25.47
CA ALA A 31 3.85 -8.46 24.38
C ALA A 31 3.70 -9.23 23.08
N ILE A 32 3.74 -10.57 23.10
CA ILE A 32 3.51 -11.40 21.91
C ILE A 32 2.09 -11.19 21.40
N SER A 33 1.07 -11.23 22.27
CA SER A 33 -0.31 -11.02 21.85
C SER A 33 -0.53 -9.65 21.20
N LEU A 34 0.00 -8.57 21.81
CA LEU A 34 -0.08 -7.23 21.24
C LEU A 34 0.71 -7.11 19.93
N SER A 35 1.89 -7.72 19.85
CA SER A 35 2.73 -7.68 18.65
C SER A 35 2.05 -8.37 17.48
N LEU A 36 1.35 -9.49 17.73
CA LEU A 36 0.61 -10.20 16.71
C LEU A 36 -0.55 -9.36 16.16
N VAL A 37 -1.31 -8.72 17.05
CA VAL A 37 -2.40 -7.81 16.69
C VAL A 37 -1.87 -6.59 15.94
N GLY A 38 -0.81 -5.95 16.45
CA GLY A 38 -0.18 -4.82 15.79
C GLY A 38 0.34 -5.18 14.41
N SER A 39 1.00 -6.33 14.26
CA SER A 39 1.47 -6.83 12.97
C SER A 39 0.32 -7.10 12.01
N SER A 40 -0.80 -7.68 12.46
CA SER A 40 -1.95 -7.93 11.59
C SER A 40 -2.56 -6.63 11.07
N LEU A 41 -2.60 -5.58 11.89
CA LEU A 41 -3.06 -4.26 11.48
C LEU A 41 -2.12 -3.63 10.44
N LEU A 42 -0.81 -3.71 10.66
CA LEU A 42 0.19 -3.23 9.71
C LEU A 42 0.13 -3.98 8.37
N ILE A 43 -0.01 -5.31 8.39
CA ILE A 43 -0.15 -6.12 7.18
C ILE A 43 -1.43 -5.74 6.43
N ARG A 44 -2.55 -5.54 7.13
CA ARG A 44 -3.82 -5.13 6.50
C ARG A 44 -3.70 -3.78 5.80
N GLU A 45 -3.10 -2.79 6.46
CA GLU A 45 -2.88 -1.46 5.90
C GLU A 45 -1.89 -1.51 4.72
N GLY A 46 -0.80 -2.26 4.87
CA GLY A 46 0.19 -2.48 3.81
C GLY A 46 -0.41 -3.19 2.59
N ALA A 47 -1.24 -4.22 2.81
CA ALA A 47 -1.96 -4.91 1.76
C ALA A 47 -2.97 -3.98 1.08
N ALA A 48 -3.74 -3.18 1.83
CA ALA A 48 -4.68 -2.22 1.25
C ALA A 48 -3.98 -1.19 0.35
N ARG A 49 -2.81 -0.69 0.77
CA ARG A 49 -1.99 0.24 -0.04
C ARG A 49 -1.37 -0.43 -1.25
N ALA A 50 -0.83 -1.64 -1.10
CA ALA A 50 -0.29 -2.42 -2.21
C ALA A 50 -1.40 -2.74 -3.23
N THR A 51 -2.57 -3.18 -2.76
CA THR A 51 -3.73 -3.41 -3.61
C THR A 51 -4.24 -2.13 -4.27
N ALA A 52 -4.21 -0.98 -3.61
CA ALA A 52 -4.54 0.30 -4.26
C ALA A 52 -3.61 0.60 -5.44
N GLN A 53 -2.30 0.37 -5.30
CA GLN A 53 -1.34 0.50 -6.40
C GLN A 53 -1.62 -0.48 -7.55
N PHE A 54 -2.06 -1.71 -7.25
CA PHE A 54 -2.48 -2.68 -8.28
C PHE A 54 -3.86 -2.37 -8.89
N GLN A 55 -4.77 -1.72 -8.15
CA GLN A 55 -6.09 -1.31 -8.63
C GLN A 55 -6.01 -0.07 -9.55
N GLU A 56 -5.05 0.83 -9.32
CA GLU A 56 -4.71 1.89 -10.29
C GLU A 56 -4.03 1.33 -11.56
N GLY A 57 -3.47 0.11 -11.48
CA GLY A 57 -2.60 -0.47 -12.50
C GLY A 57 -3.28 -1.24 -13.64
N VAL A 58 -4.58 -1.04 -13.90
CA VAL A 58 -5.17 -1.58 -15.15
C VAL A 58 -4.93 -0.59 -16.28
N GLU A 59 -3.65 -0.40 -16.62
CA GLU A 59 -3.24 0.36 -17.80
C GLU A 59 -3.16 -0.59 -19.00
N PHE A 60 -3.86 -0.23 -20.07
CA PHE A 60 -3.78 -0.96 -21.35
C PHE A 60 -3.02 -0.11 -22.36
N ILE A 61 -2.03 -0.72 -23.01
CA ILE A 61 -1.36 -0.12 -24.17
C ILE A 61 -1.99 -0.69 -25.43
N VAL A 62 -2.63 0.18 -26.21
CA VAL A 62 -3.20 -0.19 -27.52
C VAL A 62 -2.18 0.12 -28.60
N PHE A 63 -1.44 -0.89 -29.03
CA PHE A 63 -0.51 -0.75 -30.14
C PHE A 63 -1.27 -0.72 -31.47
N MET A 64 -1.20 0.42 -32.15
CA MET A 64 -1.74 0.55 -33.50
C MET A 64 -0.76 0.01 -34.54
N ARG A 65 -1.30 -0.46 -35.66
CA ARG A 65 -0.48 -0.80 -36.83
C ARG A 65 0.24 0.44 -37.35
N ALA A 66 1.51 0.30 -37.72
CA ALA A 66 2.30 1.42 -38.21
C ALA A 66 1.76 2.03 -39.51
N ASP A 67 1.00 1.30 -40.32
CA ASP A 67 0.38 1.79 -41.55
C ASP A 67 -1.10 2.16 -41.38
N ALA A 68 -1.57 2.31 -40.13
CA ALA A 68 -2.93 2.78 -39.86
C ALA A 68 -3.17 4.16 -40.48
N THR A 69 -4.34 4.32 -41.10
CA THR A 69 -4.73 5.60 -41.69
C THR A 69 -5.17 6.60 -40.61
N LEU A 70 -5.16 7.89 -40.93
CA LEU A 70 -5.68 8.94 -40.06
C LEU A 70 -7.14 8.70 -39.65
N GLU A 71 -7.95 8.14 -40.54
CA GLU A 71 -9.34 7.78 -40.23
C GLU A 71 -9.42 6.66 -39.19
N GLN A 72 -8.55 5.64 -39.27
CA GLN A 72 -8.50 4.56 -38.31
C GLN A 72 -8.02 5.04 -36.93
N ASP A 73 -7.01 5.93 -36.88
CA ASP A 73 -6.56 6.58 -35.65
C ASP A 73 -7.71 7.37 -34.98
N THR A 74 -8.41 8.19 -35.77
CA THR A 74 -9.53 9.00 -35.30
C THR A 74 -10.70 8.14 -34.81
N ALA A 75 -11.00 7.03 -35.51
CA ALA A 75 -12.05 6.12 -35.11
C ALA A 75 -11.78 5.49 -33.74
N ILE A 76 -10.54 5.05 -33.49
CA ILE A 76 -10.15 4.50 -32.18
C ILE A 76 -10.23 5.58 -31.10
N ARG A 77 -9.71 6.78 -31.33
CA ARG A 77 -9.82 7.89 -30.36
C ARG A 77 -11.26 8.20 -29.98
N THR A 78 -12.16 8.22 -30.96
CA THR A 78 -13.59 8.47 -30.73
C THR A 78 -14.18 7.41 -29.79
N VAL A 79 -13.81 6.14 -29.94
CA VAL A 79 -14.25 5.06 -29.04
C VAL A 79 -13.66 5.26 -27.63
N LEU A 80 -12.40 5.67 -27.52
CA LEU A 80 -11.76 5.92 -26.24
C LEU A 80 -12.38 7.12 -25.50
N ASP A 81 -12.68 8.21 -26.22
CA ASP A 81 -13.31 9.43 -25.69
C ASP A 81 -14.76 9.21 -25.22
N THR A 82 -15.48 8.28 -25.86
CA THR A 82 -16.90 8.01 -25.55
C THR A 82 -17.11 6.92 -24.52
N SER A 83 -16.04 6.20 -24.12
CA SER A 83 -16.15 5.08 -23.19
C SER A 83 -16.22 5.58 -21.74
N PRO A 84 -17.31 5.31 -21.00
CA PRO A 84 -17.41 5.68 -19.58
C PRO A 84 -16.49 4.85 -18.67
N ALA A 85 -15.91 3.76 -19.19
CA ALA A 85 -14.98 2.92 -18.45
C ALA A 85 -13.53 3.46 -18.49
N ILE A 86 -13.24 4.44 -19.33
CA ILE A 86 -11.90 5.00 -19.51
C ILE A 86 -11.85 6.35 -18.79
N THR A 87 -11.00 6.44 -17.77
CA THR A 87 -10.84 7.70 -17.01
C THR A 87 -9.92 8.68 -17.76
N ARG A 88 -8.85 8.17 -18.39
CA ARG A 88 -7.87 8.95 -19.15
C ARG A 88 -7.11 8.05 -20.12
N TYR A 89 -6.67 8.61 -21.24
CA TYR A 89 -5.66 7.99 -22.10
C TYR A 89 -4.62 9.04 -22.54
N THR A 90 -3.46 8.57 -22.97
CA THR A 90 -2.41 9.40 -23.57
C THR A 90 -2.17 8.92 -24.99
N TYR A 91 -2.20 9.84 -25.95
CA TYR A 91 -1.81 9.52 -27.31
C TYR A 91 -0.29 9.64 -27.47
N VAL A 92 0.32 8.61 -28.04
CA VAL A 92 1.74 8.57 -28.37
C VAL A 92 1.84 8.33 -29.87
N ASP A 93 2.37 9.32 -30.60
CA ASP A 93 2.65 9.14 -32.02
C ASP A 93 3.95 8.34 -32.24
N LYS A 94 4.24 8.05 -33.51
CA LYS A 94 5.42 7.26 -33.88
C LYS A 94 6.75 7.92 -33.47
N GLU A 95 6.83 9.24 -33.48
CA GLU A 95 8.05 9.96 -33.14
C GLU A 95 8.28 9.89 -31.63
N ALA A 96 7.25 10.17 -30.84
CA ALA A 96 7.28 10.03 -29.39
C ALA A 96 7.61 8.59 -28.97
N ALA A 97 7.00 7.58 -29.62
CA ALA A 97 7.28 6.17 -29.36
C ALA A 97 8.75 5.80 -29.70
N TYR A 98 9.32 6.42 -30.74
CA TYR A 98 10.73 6.22 -31.09
C TYR A 98 11.68 6.83 -30.06
N VAL A 99 11.38 8.04 -29.57
CA VAL A 99 12.16 8.68 -28.50
C VAL A 99 12.10 7.88 -27.20
N GLU A 100 10.91 7.40 -26.83
CA GLU A 100 10.73 6.53 -25.65
C GLU A 100 11.55 5.24 -25.79
N PHE A 101 11.52 4.61 -26.96
CA PHE A 101 12.33 3.43 -27.23
C PHE A 101 13.84 3.67 -27.04
N GLN A 102 14.35 4.81 -27.51
CA GLN A 102 15.77 5.18 -27.34
C GLN A 102 16.18 5.47 -25.90
N GLN A 103 15.23 5.80 -25.02
CA GLN A 103 15.52 6.06 -23.61
C GLN A 103 15.51 4.78 -22.78
N LEU A 104 14.69 3.81 -23.16
CA LEU A 104 14.51 2.56 -22.42
C LEU A 104 15.54 1.47 -22.79
N PHE A 105 16.11 1.53 -24.00
CA PHE A 105 17.05 0.54 -24.54
C PHE A 105 18.33 1.20 -25.03
#